data_AF-A0A9N9LQM8-F1
#
_entry.id   AF-A0A9N9LQM8-F1
#
_cell.length_a   1.000
_cell.length_b   1.000
_cell.length_c   1.000
_cell.angle_alpha   90.00
_cell.angle_beta   90.00
_cell.angle_gamma   90.00
#
_symmetry.space_group_name_H-M   'P 1'
#
loop_
_entity.id
_entity.type
_entity.pdbx_description
1 polymer ?
#
loop_
_entity_poly.entity_id
_entity_poly.type
_entity_poly.pdbx_seq_one_letter_code
_entity_poly.pdbx_strand_id
1 'polypeptide(L)'
;MAPPEFPNGMTLHSIGYAALKYPQLADECPVPLGNQLGVLQQFLSPTDRSNAIDQISSQYLDGTLLEYQTSDDPLLNDKNSSQYYFSAVSALLSFLCTSPDVSPRVARYKEGAIAHDIVEKMLDPDFEKNMKKCDRKCPPPFQPATFDSDFGTMLQLLSTIMLWSEGRTFHPRVEDLIPKLRQWKKTYKNSSVRTISNASERLVGQIEGTDPEMAEFTGLTACAACKIQRYCGKDHQKADWKYHKHICKKGLAEDPEELPAMTSENLLAQSRP
;
A
#
# COMPACT_ATOMS: atom_id res chain seq x y z
N MET A 1 -26.01 -1.40 -0.99
CA MET A 1 -25.83 -2.21 0.23
C MET A 1 -25.69 -1.26 1.40
N ALA A 2 -26.24 -1.61 2.57
CA ALA A 2 -25.93 -0.85 3.78
C ALA A 2 -24.42 -0.94 4.08
N PRO A 3 -23.79 0.10 4.63
CA PRO A 3 -22.39 0.04 5.03
C PRO A 3 -22.16 -1.10 6.04
N PRO A 4 -21.03 -1.82 5.98
CA PRO A 4 -20.71 -2.83 6.99
C PRO A 4 -20.64 -2.20 8.39
N GLU A 5 -21.22 -2.86 9.38
CA GLU A 5 -21.13 -2.46 10.78
C GLU A 5 -19.77 -2.86 11.35
N PHE A 6 -18.96 -1.88 11.76
CA PHE A 6 -17.68 -2.13 12.43
C PHE A 6 -17.84 -2.02 13.95
N PRO A 7 -16.97 -2.69 14.73
CA PRO A 7 -16.97 -2.57 16.19
C PRO A 7 -16.92 -1.09 16.64
N ASN A 8 -17.62 -0.78 17.73
CA ASN A 8 -17.63 0.54 18.37
C ASN A 8 -18.10 1.71 17.46
N GLY A 9 -18.92 1.44 16.44
CA GLY A 9 -19.47 2.49 15.56
C GLY A 9 -18.46 3.08 14.58
N MET A 10 -17.33 2.39 14.34
CA MET A 10 -16.38 2.81 13.30
C MET A 10 -17.03 2.77 11.92
N THR A 11 -16.58 3.66 11.04
CA THR A 11 -16.96 3.73 9.61
C THR A 11 -15.72 3.59 8.73
N LEU A 12 -15.91 3.24 7.45
CA LEU A 12 -14.82 3.26 6.47
C LEU A 12 -14.17 4.66 6.34
N HIS A 13 -14.97 5.72 6.48
CA HIS A 13 -14.47 7.08 6.56
C HIS A 13 -13.53 7.26 7.76
N SER A 14 -13.91 6.80 8.96
CA SER A 14 -13.01 6.88 10.12
C SER A 14 -11.75 6.03 9.98
N ILE A 15 -11.78 4.92 9.24
CA ILE A 15 -10.60 4.08 9.00
C ILE A 15 -9.64 4.74 8.00
N GLY A 16 -10.17 5.24 6.88
CA GLY A 16 -9.39 6.01 5.89
C GLY A 16 -8.83 7.31 6.49
N TYR A 17 -9.65 8.04 7.24
CA TYR A 17 -9.27 9.30 7.90
C TYR A 17 -8.30 9.09 9.08
N ALA A 18 -8.44 8.01 9.85
CA ALA A 18 -7.51 7.68 10.93
C ALA A 18 -6.13 7.27 10.42
N ALA A 19 -6.04 6.68 9.23
CA ALA A 19 -4.76 6.42 8.58
C ALA A 19 -4.00 7.72 8.20
N LEU A 20 -4.72 8.84 8.02
CA LEU A 20 -4.18 10.07 7.45
C LEU A 20 -3.90 11.18 8.47
N LYS A 21 -4.63 11.27 9.59
CA LYS A 21 -4.58 12.46 10.47
C LYS A 21 -4.08 12.24 11.89
N TYR A 22 -3.87 11.00 12.33
CA TYR A 22 -3.64 10.72 13.75
C TYR A 22 -2.41 9.84 14.04
N PRO A 23 -1.20 10.43 14.07
CA PRO A 23 -0.10 9.83 14.83
C PRO A 23 -0.36 9.88 16.35
N GLN A 24 -1.30 10.71 16.81
CA GLN A 24 -1.88 10.70 18.15
C GLN A 24 -3.41 10.77 18.01
N LEU A 25 -4.13 9.70 18.36
CA LEU A 25 -5.59 9.61 18.22
C LEU A 25 -6.28 10.74 18.97
N ALA A 26 -7.31 11.36 18.36
CA ALA A 26 -8.27 12.17 19.11
C ALA A 26 -8.91 11.29 20.20
N ASP A 27 -9.13 11.87 21.39
CA ASP A 27 -9.65 11.18 22.58
C ASP A 27 -10.99 10.43 22.32
N GLU A 28 -11.71 10.80 21.26
CA GLU A 28 -13.04 10.30 20.92
C GLU A 28 -13.05 9.01 20.07
N CYS A 29 -11.90 8.55 19.55
CA CYS A 29 -11.83 7.27 18.83
C CYS A 29 -10.49 6.57 19.03
N PRO A 30 -10.31 5.75 20.09
CA PRO A 30 -9.01 5.26 20.52
C PRO A 30 -8.63 3.94 19.84
N VAL A 31 -8.91 3.75 18.54
CA VAL A 31 -8.54 2.52 17.83
C VAL A 31 -7.28 2.76 17.00
N PRO A 32 -6.10 2.24 17.42
CA PRO A 32 -4.86 2.31 16.65
C PRO A 32 -5.05 1.68 15.28
N LEU A 33 -4.46 2.27 14.24
CA LEU A 33 -4.63 1.81 12.86
C LEU A 33 -4.30 0.33 12.66
N GLY A 34 -3.30 -0.22 13.36
CA GLY A 34 -3.01 -1.66 13.35
C GLY A 34 -4.21 -2.54 13.73
N ASN A 35 -5.10 -2.05 14.60
CA ASN A 35 -6.33 -2.73 15.00
C ASN A 35 -7.50 -2.41 14.09
N GLN A 36 -7.50 -1.24 13.43
CA GLN A 36 -8.45 -0.98 12.35
C GLN A 36 -8.18 -1.91 11.15
N LEU A 37 -6.90 -2.16 10.84
CA LEU A 37 -6.48 -3.20 9.88
C LEU A 37 -6.85 -4.60 10.39
N GLY A 38 -6.64 -4.88 11.68
CA GLY A 38 -7.12 -6.12 12.32
C GLY A 38 -8.63 -6.30 12.17
N VAL A 39 -9.42 -5.23 12.29
CA VAL A 39 -10.87 -5.23 12.06
C VAL A 39 -11.20 -5.56 10.61
N LEU A 40 -10.56 -4.88 9.65
CA LEU A 40 -10.72 -5.15 8.22
C LEU A 40 -10.30 -6.59 7.83
N GLN A 41 -9.30 -7.15 8.50
CA GLN A 41 -8.74 -8.46 8.20
C GLN A 41 -9.51 -9.62 8.85
N GLN A 42 -9.99 -9.45 10.08
CA GLN A 42 -10.54 -10.53 10.91
C GLN A 42 -12.08 -10.57 10.95
N PHE A 43 -12.75 -9.43 10.78
CA PHE A 43 -14.19 -9.33 11.02
C PHE A 43 -15.03 -9.19 9.76
N LEU A 44 -14.42 -8.89 8.62
CA LEU A 44 -15.13 -8.83 7.35
C LEU A 44 -15.14 -10.19 6.65
N SER A 45 -16.29 -10.53 6.05
CA SER A 45 -16.34 -11.63 5.10
C SER A 45 -15.42 -11.34 3.90
N PRO A 46 -14.96 -12.35 3.13
CA PRO A 46 -14.14 -12.11 1.96
C PRO A 46 -14.74 -11.10 0.97
N THR A 47 -16.06 -11.14 0.78
CA THR A 47 -16.79 -10.21 -0.09
C THR A 47 -16.80 -8.80 0.49
N ASP A 48 -17.11 -8.64 1.78
CA ASP A 48 -17.15 -7.33 2.43
C ASP A 48 -15.77 -6.68 2.48
N ARG A 49 -14.72 -7.49 2.65
CA ARG A 49 -13.34 -7.03 2.59
C ARG A 49 -12.96 -6.52 1.21
N SER A 50 -13.36 -7.21 0.13
CA SER A 50 -13.14 -6.71 -1.24
C SER A 50 -13.83 -5.37 -1.45
N ASN A 51 -15.11 -5.26 -1.06
CA ASN A 51 -15.87 -4.00 -1.14
C ASN A 51 -15.22 -2.87 -0.33
N ALA A 52 -14.68 -3.18 0.86
CA ALA A 52 -13.97 -2.21 1.68
C ALA A 52 -12.67 -1.73 1.01
N ILE A 53 -11.89 -2.64 0.42
CA ILE A 53 -10.69 -2.29 -0.34
C ILE A 53 -11.05 -1.38 -1.53
N ASP A 54 -12.09 -1.72 -2.29
CA ASP A 54 -12.54 -0.92 -3.43
C ASP A 54 -12.99 0.48 -3.00
N GLN A 55 -13.73 0.59 -1.89
CA GLN A 55 -14.17 1.89 -1.36
C GLN A 55 -13.02 2.73 -0.83
N ILE A 56 -12.11 2.15 -0.02
CA ILE A 56 -10.96 2.89 0.51
C ILE A 56 -10.03 3.32 -0.62
N SER A 57 -9.75 2.43 -1.57
CA SER A 57 -8.82 2.71 -2.67
C SER A 57 -9.37 3.70 -3.69
N SER A 58 -10.68 3.70 -3.95
CA SER A 58 -11.32 4.69 -4.82
C SER A 58 -11.34 6.09 -4.20
N GLN A 59 -11.50 6.19 -2.88
CA GLN A 59 -11.60 7.48 -2.19
C GLN A 59 -10.25 8.09 -1.81
N TYR A 60 -9.30 7.28 -1.32
CA TYR A 60 -8.13 7.80 -0.59
C TYR A 60 -6.78 7.40 -1.19
N LEU A 61 -6.71 6.50 -2.17
CA LEU A 61 -5.42 5.95 -2.60
C LEU A 61 -4.48 7.03 -3.17
N ASP A 62 -4.89 7.69 -4.25
CA ASP A 62 -3.97 8.57 -5.00
C ASP A 62 -3.80 9.94 -4.31
N GLY A 63 -4.89 10.68 -4.10
CA GLY A 63 -4.87 12.05 -3.59
C GLY A 63 -4.76 12.17 -2.06
N THR A 64 -4.42 11.10 -1.35
CA THR A 64 -4.25 11.20 0.10
C THR A 64 -3.22 10.23 0.65
N LEU A 65 -3.38 8.91 0.46
CA LEU A 65 -2.47 7.93 1.02
C LEU A 65 -1.09 7.97 0.33
N LEU A 66 -1.07 7.93 -1.01
CA LEU A 66 0.18 7.95 -1.77
C LEU A 66 0.86 9.32 -1.71
N GLU A 67 0.09 10.41 -1.74
CA GLU A 67 0.62 11.76 -1.53
C GLU A 67 1.24 11.92 -0.14
N TYR A 68 0.55 11.53 0.93
CA TYR A 68 1.09 11.60 2.29
C TYR A 68 2.36 10.76 2.42
N GLN A 69 2.34 9.50 1.96
CA GLN A 69 3.49 8.59 2.08
C GLN A 69 4.74 9.07 1.32
N THR A 70 4.58 9.98 0.36
CA THR A 70 5.68 10.59 -0.41
C THR A 70 5.85 12.08 -0.13
N SER A 71 5.28 12.57 0.97
CA SER A 71 5.36 13.98 1.38
C SER A 71 6.57 14.27 2.28
N ASP A 72 6.82 15.55 2.51
CA ASP A 72 7.83 16.05 3.45
C ASP A 72 7.34 16.06 4.91
N ASP A 73 6.35 15.24 5.28
CA ASP A 73 5.86 15.17 6.66
C ASP A 73 7.01 14.85 7.63
N PRO A 74 7.20 15.64 8.71
CA PRO A 74 8.31 15.45 9.64
C PRO A 74 8.39 14.05 10.25
N LEU A 75 7.25 13.39 10.48
CA LEU A 75 7.22 12.05 11.08
C LEU A 75 7.68 10.96 10.12
N LEU A 76 7.47 11.14 8.81
CA LEU A 76 7.97 10.22 7.78
C LEU A 76 9.47 10.38 7.54
N ASN A 77 10.05 11.50 7.99
CA ASN A 77 11.44 11.88 7.78
C ASN A 77 12.30 11.85 9.08
N ASP A 78 11.71 11.56 10.24
CA ASP A 78 12.42 11.43 11.52
C ASP A 78 12.87 9.98 11.78
N LYS A 79 14.18 9.71 11.69
CA LYS A 79 14.79 8.39 11.95
C LYS A 79 14.57 7.84 13.37
N ASN A 80 14.09 8.65 14.32
CA ASN A 80 13.72 8.20 15.67
C ASN A 80 12.24 7.80 15.79
N SER A 81 11.44 8.11 14.77
CA SER A 81 10.03 7.78 14.68
C SER A 81 9.84 6.39 14.08
N SER A 82 8.91 5.61 14.63
CA SER A 82 8.45 4.38 13.97
C SER A 82 7.80 4.66 12.60
N GLN A 83 7.22 5.84 12.42
CA GLN A 83 6.58 6.25 11.16
C GLN A 83 7.57 6.44 10.01
N TYR A 84 8.84 6.75 10.30
CA TYR A 84 9.88 6.80 9.28
C TYR A 84 10.11 5.41 8.66
N TYR A 85 10.20 4.37 9.48
CA TYR A 85 10.48 3.02 8.99
C TYR A 85 9.24 2.34 8.43
N PHE A 86 8.12 2.43 9.15
CA PHE A 86 6.87 1.81 8.73
C PHE A 86 5.69 2.62 9.25
N SER A 87 5.18 3.49 8.38
CA SER A 87 4.10 4.39 8.73
C SER A 87 2.76 3.65 8.82
N ALA A 88 1.80 4.30 9.47
CA ALA A 88 0.42 3.86 9.50
C ALA A 88 -0.14 3.73 8.06
N VAL A 89 0.18 4.70 7.19
CA VAL A 89 -0.20 4.67 5.77
C VAL A 89 0.46 3.51 5.04
N SER A 90 1.74 3.20 5.30
CA SER A 90 2.42 2.04 4.71
C SER A 90 1.75 0.71 5.11
N ALA A 91 1.28 0.60 6.36
CA ALA A 91 0.50 -0.55 6.81
C ALA A 91 -0.82 -0.68 6.03
N LEU A 92 -1.53 0.44 5.82
CA LEU A 92 -2.75 0.45 5.04
C LEU A 92 -2.51 0.15 3.56
N LEU A 93 -1.47 0.72 2.95
CA LEU A 93 -1.08 0.40 1.58
C LEU A 93 -0.76 -1.09 1.42
N SER A 94 -0.04 -1.68 2.38
CA SER A 94 0.24 -3.13 2.38
C SER A 94 -1.04 -3.96 2.43
N PHE A 95 -2.07 -3.53 3.16
CA PHE A 95 -3.37 -4.20 3.18
C PHE A 95 -4.11 -4.01 1.85
N LEU A 96 -4.15 -2.80 1.30
CA LEU A 96 -4.83 -2.51 0.04
C LEU A 96 -4.18 -3.24 -1.15
N CYS A 97 -2.86 -3.44 -1.12
CA CYS A 97 -2.11 -4.25 -2.09
C CYS A 97 -2.44 -5.76 -2.05
N THR A 98 -3.39 -6.20 -1.22
CA THR A 98 -4.01 -7.52 -1.40
C THR A 98 -4.97 -7.55 -2.60
N SER A 99 -5.39 -6.38 -3.11
CA SER A 99 -6.14 -6.26 -4.35
C SER A 99 -5.20 -6.13 -5.56
N PRO A 100 -5.45 -6.91 -6.63
CA PRO A 100 -4.70 -6.80 -7.89
C PRO A 100 -4.98 -5.49 -8.64
N ASP A 101 -6.06 -4.77 -8.33
CA ASP A 101 -6.38 -3.49 -8.97
C ASP A 101 -5.64 -2.31 -8.30
N VAL A 102 -5.29 -2.47 -7.02
CA VAL A 102 -4.55 -1.46 -6.24
C VAL A 102 -3.05 -1.58 -6.41
N SER A 103 -2.54 -2.82 -6.42
CA SER A 103 -1.09 -3.09 -6.44
C SER A 103 -0.32 -2.39 -7.58
N PRO A 104 -0.77 -2.42 -8.85
CA PRO A 104 -0.08 -1.71 -9.92
C PRO A 104 -0.12 -0.18 -9.76
N ARG A 105 -1.16 0.39 -9.14
CA ARG A 105 -1.23 1.85 -8.88
C ARG A 105 -0.17 2.25 -7.85
N VAL A 106 -0.08 1.52 -6.74
CA VAL A 106 0.95 1.73 -5.71
C VAL A 106 2.35 1.53 -6.30
N ALA A 107 2.57 0.47 -7.09
CA ALA A 107 3.87 0.16 -7.66
C ALA A 107 4.38 1.21 -8.65
N ARG A 108 3.48 1.90 -9.35
CA ARG A 108 3.82 2.88 -10.40
C ARG A 108 3.75 4.32 -9.93
N TYR A 109 3.25 4.57 -8.72
CA TYR A 109 3.06 5.92 -8.21
C TYR A 109 4.38 6.70 -8.19
N LYS A 110 4.38 7.89 -8.82
CA LYS A 110 5.56 8.76 -9.01
C LYS A 110 6.81 7.96 -9.39
N GLU A 111 6.70 7.15 -10.43
CA GLU A 111 7.79 6.32 -10.97
C GLU A 111 8.39 5.33 -9.93
N GLY A 112 7.58 4.86 -8.98
CA GLY A 112 8.03 3.90 -7.98
C GLY A 112 8.58 4.55 -6.70
N ALA A 113 8.21 5.80 -6.41
CA ALA A 113 8.67 6.54 -5.23
C ALA A 113 8.58 5.74 -3.91
N ILE A 114 7.50 4.96 -3.73
CA ILE A 114 7.32 4.12 -2.54
C ILE A 114 8.42 3.05 -2.44
N ALA A 115 8.72 2.37 -3.55
CA ALA A 115 9.79 1.38 -3.59
C ALA A 115 11.16 2.02 -3.35
N HIS A 116 11.41 3.17 -3.97
CA HIS A 116 12.64 3.94 -3.79
C HIS A 116 12.89 4.27 -2.32
N ASP A 117 11.89 4.83 -1.63
CA ASP A 117 11.97 5.17 -0.21
C ASP A 117 12.27 3.93 0.66
N ILE A 118 11.52 2.83 0.44
CA ILE A 118 11.73 1.59 1.21
C ILE A 118 13.14 1.02 0.97
N VAL A 119 13.62 0.98 -0.27
CA VAL A 119 14.94 0.45 -0.61
C VAL A 119 16.04 1.29 0.04
N GLU A 120 15.99 2.62 -0.07
CA GLU A 120 17.00 3.50 0.53
C GLU A 120 17.02 3.40 2.06
N LYS A 121 15.84 3.30 2.69
CA LYS A 121 15.74 3.02 4.14
C LYS A 121 16.37 1.69 4.50
N MET A 122 16.06 0.61 3.77
CA MET A 122 16.60 -0.72 4.02
C MET A 122 18.11 -0.80 3.75
N LEU A 123 18.67 0.05 2.90
CA LEU A 123 20.11 0.10 2.62
C LEU A 123 20.91 0.78 3.73
N ASP A 124 20.29 1.65 4.54
CA ASP A 124 20.95 2.29 5.70
C ASP A 124 21.64 1.24 6.62
N PRO A 125 22.95 1.36 6.90
CA PRO A 125 23.69 0.37 7.70
C PRO A 125 23.11 0.13 9.11
N ASP A 126 22.52 1.16 9.73
CA ASP A 126 21.93 1.09 11.06
C ASP A 126 20.40 0.83 11.02
N PHE A 127 19.83 0.56 9.85
CA PHE A 127 18.38 0.35 9.64
C PHE A 127 17.74 -0.54 10.71
N GLU A 128 18.21 -1.77 10.87
CA GLU A 128 17.61 -2.75 11.79
C GLU A 128 17.71 -2.29 13.24
N LYS A 129 18.87 -1.75 13.61
CA LYS A 129 19.17 -1.25 14.96
C LYS A 129 18.29 -0.06 15.32
N ASN A 130 18.10 0.88 14.40
CA ASN A 130 17.30 2.07 14.66
C ASN A 130 15.80 1.75 14.64
N MET A 131 15.34 0.91 13.70
CA MET A 131 13.95 0.45 13.67
C MET A 131 13.55 -0.31 14.95
N LYS A 132 14.47 -1.12 15.52
CA LYS A 132 14.25 -1.80 16.81
C LYS A 132 14.09 -0.85 17.99
N LYS A 133 14.76 0.30 17.97
CA LYS A 133 14.71 1.31 19.05
C LYS A 133 13.47 2.18 19.03
N CYS A 134 12.76 2.23 17.91
CA CYS A 134 11.60 3.09 17.77
C CYS A 134 10.47 2.67 18.72
N ASP A 135 9.90 3.65 19.41
CA ASP A 135 8.69 3.46 20.21
C ASP A 135 7.48 3.26 19.28
N ARG A 136 6.66 2.27 19.61
CA ARG A 136 5.44 1.91 18.88
C ARG A 136 4.28 2.13 19.82
N LYS A 137 3.91 3.40 20.02
CA LYS A 137 2.82 3.74 20.92
C LYS A 137 1.50 3.17 20.38
N CYS A 138 0.72 2.58 21.28
CA CYS A 138 -0.57 2.00 20.97
C CYS A 138 -1.46 2.20 22.19
N PRO A 139 -2.57 2.95 22.09
CA PRO A 139 -3.48 3.10 23.23
C PRO A 139 -4.12 1.76 23.64
N PRO A 140 -4.37 1.57 24.95
CA PRO A 140 -5.18 0.45 25.43
C PRO A 140 -6.56 0.39 24.78
N PRO A 141 -7.17 -0.80 24.62
CA PRO A 141 -6.72 -2.12 25.08
C PRO A 141 -5.74 -2.82 24.14
N PHE A 142 -5.26 -2.12 23.11
CA PHE A 142 -4.55 -2.76 22.02
C PHE A 142 -3.06 -2.92 22.30
N GLN A 143 -2.49 -4.00 21.77
CA GLN A 143 -1.05 -4.22 21.88
C GLN A 143 -0.31 -3.42 20.81
N PRO A 144 0.86 -2.84 21.15
CA PRO A 144 1.70 -2.19 20.17
C PRO A 144 2.20 -3.18 19.14
N ALA A 145 2.37 -2.71 17.90
CA ALA A 145 3.05 -3.49 16.88
C ALA A 145 4.46 -3.85 17.37
N THR A 146 4.97 -5.00 16.93
CA THR A 146 6.34 -5.41 17.22
C THR A 146 7.25 -5.02 16.07
N PHE A 147 8.55 -4.90 16.35
CA PHE A 147 9.55 -4.76 15.29
C PHE A 147 9.40 -5.86 14.22
N ASP A 148 9.21 -7.12 14.64
CA ASP A 148 9.11 -8.25 13.72
C ASP A 148 7.89 -8.13 12.79
N SER A 149 6.77 -7.63 13.31
CA SER A 149 5.53 -7.40 12.55
C SER A 149 5.69 -6.31 11.50
N ASP A 150 6.20 -5.14 11.90
CA ASP A 150 6.39 -4.01 10.98
C ASP A 150 7.41 -4.36 9.90
N PHE A 151 8.54 -4.96 10.30
CA PHE A 151 9.59 -5.29 9.35
C PHE A 151 9.16 -6.37 8.36
N GLY A 152 8.46 -7.41 8.84
CA GLY A 152 7.88 -8.43 7.97
C GLY A 152 6.89 -7.84 6.98
N THR A 153 6.01 -6.93 7.42
CA THR A 153 5.03 -6.28 6.56
C THR A 153 5.69 -5.37 5.53
N MET A 154 6.73 -4.62 5.90
CA MET A 154 7.46 -3.78 4.97
C MET A 154 8.17 -4.59 3.88
N LEU A 155 8.81 -5.72 4.22
CA LEU A 155 9.38 -6.64 3.24
C LEU A 155 8.32 -7.23 2.31
N GLN A 156 7.15 -7.57 2.86
CA GLN A 156 6.02 -8.06 2.08
C GLN A 156 5.50 -6.99 1.10
N LEU A 157 5.35 -5.74 1.55
CA LEU A 157 4.95 -4.62 0.70
C LEU A 157 5.96 -4.41 -0.44
N LEU A 158 7.25 -4.36 -0.13
CA LEU A 158 8.30 -4.20 -1.16
C LEU A 158 8.23 -5.32 -2.21
N SER A 159 8.07 -6.55 -1.74
CA SER A 159 7.97 -7.73 -2.61
C SER A 159 6.73 -7.69 -3.50
N THR A 160 5.60 -7.22 -2.99
CA THR A 160 4.40 -6.99 -3.79
C THR A 160 4.63 -5.87 -4.82
N ILE A 161 5.24 -4.74 -4.44
CA ILE A 161 5.53 -3.66 -5.39
C ILE A 161 6.47 -4.14 -6.51
N MET A 162 7.48 -4.96 -6.19
CA MET A 162 8.36 -5.59 -7.19
C MET A 162 7.60 -6.48 -8.16
N LEU A 163 6.65 -7.29 -7.68
CA LEU A 163 5.83 -8.16 -8.53
C LEU A 163 5.04 -7.35 -9.57
N TRP A 164 4.55 -6.17 -9.18
CA TRP A 164 3.70 -5.31 -10.01
C TRP A 164 4.47 -4.23 -10.78
N SER A 165 5.80 -4.22 -10.75
CA SER A 165 6.63 -3.25 -11.50
C SER A 165 6.79 -3.56 -12.99
N GLU A 166 6.30 -4.72 -13.45
CA GLU A 166 6.16 -5.10 -14.88
C GLU A 166 7.43 -4.96 -15.73
N GLY A 167 8.59 -5.33 -15.19
CA GLY A 167 9.85 -5.31 -15.94
C GLY A 167 10.41 -3.90 -16.18
N ARG A 168 9.87 -2.88 -15.50
CA ARG A 168 10.50 -1.56 -15.40
C ARG A 168 11.75 -1.67 -14.53
N THR A 169 12.71 -0.78 -14.77
CA THR A 169 13.80 -0.52 -13.82
C THR A 169 13.19 -0.13 -12.47
N PHE A 170 13.34 -1.01 -11.49
CA PHE A 170 12.68 -0.92 -10.19
C PHE A 170 13.32 0.14 -9.29
N HIS A 171 14.57 -0.09 -8.91
CA HIS A 171 15.41 0.83 -8.16
C HIS A 171 16.86 0.56 -8.56
N PRO A 172 17.68 1.58 -8.84
CA PRO A 172 19.05 1.39 -9.34
C PRO A 172 19.96 0.61 -8.39
N ARG A 173 19.63 0.59 -7.09
CA ARG A 173 20.40 -0.08 -6.03
C ARG A 173 19.66 -1.25 -5.38
N VAL A 174 18.64 -1.81 -6.03
CA VAL A 174 17.89 -2.93 -5.44
C VAL A 174 18.79 -4.15 -5.20
N GLU A 175 19.77 -4.38 -6.06
CA GLU A 175 20.73 -5.49 -5.93
C GLU A 175 21.60 -5.37 -4.68
N ASP A 176 21.86 -4.14 -4.20
CA ASP A 176 22.61 -3.89 -2.97
C ASP A 176 21.89 -4.45 -1.72
N LEU A 177 20.59 -4.76 -1.81
CA LEU A 177 19.83 -5.39 -0.71
C LEU A 177 20.12 -6.89 -0.57
N ILE A 178 20.60 -7.57 -1.61
CA ILE A 178 20.76 -9.04 -1.60
C ILE A 178 21.57 -9.54 -0.39
N PRO A 179 22.74 -8.95 -0.04
CA PRO A 179 23.49 -9.40 1.14
C PRO A 179 22.70 -9.27 2.43
N LYS A 180 21.96 -8.17 2.61
CA LYS A 180 21.13 -7.93 3.80
C LYS A 180 19.95 -8.90 3.86
N LEU A 181 19.24 -9.13 2.74
CA LEU A 181 18.13 -10.09 2.67
C LEU A 181 18.59 -11.51 3.01
N ARG A 182 19.75 -11.95 2.49
CA ARG A 182 20.34 -13.26 2.83
C ARG A 182 20.72 -13.35 4.30
N GLN A 183 21.20 -12.26 4.90
CA GLN A 183 21.49 -12.20 6.33
C GLN A 183 20.19 -12.27 7.15
N TRP A 184 19.19 -11.45 6.83
CA TRP A 184 17.91 -11.40 7.54
C TRP A 184 17.16 -12.73 7.46
N LYS A 185 17.15 -13.42 6.31
CA LYS A 185 16.63 -14.79 6.21
C LYS A 185 17.24 -15.71 7.28
N LYS A 186 18.57 -15.68 7.46
CA LYS A 186 19.26 -16.52 8.44
C LYS A 186 18.98 -16.09 9.88
N THR A 187 19.02 -14.78 10.15
CA THR A 187 18.81 -14.20 11.48
C THR A 187 17.39 -14.46 11.99
N TYR A 188 16.38 -14.30 11.13
CA TYR A 188 14.96 -14.33 11.50
C TYR A 188 14.26 -15.65 11.17
N LYS A 189 15.01 -16.71 10.81
CA LYS A 189 14.44 -18.05 10.53
C LYS A 189 13.55 -18.61 11.66
N ASN A 190 13.83 -18.20 12.90
CA ASN A 190 13.13 -18.63 14.11
C ASN A 190 12.36 -17.47 14.79
N SER A 191 12.14 -16.34 14.09
CA SER A 191 11.30 -15.27 14.62
C SER A 191 9.87 -15.80 14.85
N SER A 192 9.18 -15.19 15.81
CA SER A 192 7.75 -15.40 16.03
C SER A 192 6.91 -15.15 14.77
N VAL A 193 7.41 -14.30 13.87
CA VAL A 193 6.80 -13.99 12.58
C VAL A 193 7.71 -14.51 11.46
N ARG A 194 7.32 -15.64 10.84
CA ARG A 194 8.07 -16.24 9.72
C ARG A 194 8.14 -15.35 8.48
N THR A 195 7.29 -14.32 8.41
CA THR A 195 7.19 -13.39 7.28
C THR A 195 8.52 -12.74 6.92
N ILE A 196 9.37 -12.38 7.89
CA ILE A 196 10.68 -11.76 7.58
C ILE A 196 11.56 -12.73 6.77
N SER A 197 11.71 -13.97 7.24
CA SER A 197 12.53 -14.97 6.56
C SER A 197 11.98 -15.30 5.17
N ASN A 198 10.67 -15.51 5.06
CA ASN A 198 10.01 -15.88 3.82
C ASN A 198 10.04 -14.74 2.79
N ALA A 199 9.72 -13.51 3.22
CA ALA A 199 9.75 -12.34 2.34
C ALA A 199 11.18 -11.99 1.90
N SER A 200 12.18 -12.17 2.79
CA SER A 200 13.58 -11.97 2.42
C SER A 200 14.03 -12.96 1.35
N GLU A 201 13.66 -14.24 1.47
CA GLU A 201 13.95 -15.26 0.46
C GLU A 201 13.29 -14.94 -0.88
N ARG A 202 12.00 -14.58 -0.85
CA ARG A 202 11.25 -14.21 -2.05
C ARG A 202 11.84 -12.99 -2.74
N LEU A 203 12.19 -11.93 -2.00
CA LEU A 203 12.83 -10.74 -2.55
C LEU A 203 14.17 -11.06 -3.23
N VAL A 204 15.00 -11.94 -2.65
CA VAL A 204 16.24 -12.39 -3.33
C VAL A 204 15.89 -13.06 -4.66
N GLY A 205 14.90 -13.95 -4.68
CA GLY A 205 14.43 -14.58 -5.91
C GLY A 205 13.93 -13.57 -6.94
N GLN A 206 13.16 -12.57 -6.52
CA GLN A 206 12.61 -11.53 -7.38
C GLN A 206 13.71 -10.65 -7.99
N ILE A 207 14.72 -10.28 -7.19
CA ILE A 207 15.86 -9.47 -7.65
C ILE A 207 16.73 -10.28 -8.61
N GLU A 208 17.01 -11.54 -8.29
CA GLU A 208 17.86 -12.42 -9.11
C GLU A 208 17.11 -13.01 -10.33
N GLY A 209 15.81 -12.74 -10.47
CA GLY A 209 14.97 -13.30 -11.53
C GLY A 209 14.76 -14.82 -11.44
N THR A 210 14.97 -15.41 -10.26
CA THR A 210 14.80 -16.86 -10.00
C THR A 210 13.46 -17.21 -9.34
N ASP A 211 12.65 -16.20 -9.04
CA ASP A 211 11.34 -16.39 -8.43
C ASP A 211 10.31 -16.95 -9.45
N PRO A 212 9.71 -18.13 -9.18
CA PRO A 212 8.77 -18.76 -10.10
C PRO A 212 7.43 -18.01 -10.18
N GLU A 213 7.03 -17.29 -9.12
CA GLU A 213 5.80 -16.48 -9.09
C GLU A 213 5.96 -15.25 -10.01
N MET A 214 7.16 -14.65 -10.05
CA MET A 214 7.50 -13.62 -11.06
C MET A 214 7.39 -14.17 -12.49
N ALA A 215 7.87 -15.40 -12.73
CA ALA A 215 7.80 -16.04 -14.04
C ALA A 215 6.36 -16.35 -14.47
N GLU A 216 5.51 -16.77 -13.53
CA GLU A 216 4.08 -17.03 -13.78
C GLU A 216 3.30 -15.72 -13.97
N PHE A 217 3.58 -14.68 -13.17
CA PHE A 217 2.91 -13.38 -13.22
C PHE A 217 3.25 -12.60 -14.51
N THR A 218 4.50 -12.66 -14.97
CA THR A 218 4.93 -12.12 -16.27
C THR A 218 4.42 -12.94 -17.46
N GLY A 219 4.02 -14.20 -17.23
CA GLY A 219 3.36 -15.07 -18.21
C GLY A 219 1.88 -14.74 -18.47
N LEU A 220 1.25 -13.87 -17.66
CA LEU A 220 -0.14 -13.47 -17.85
C LEU A 220 -0.28 -12.41 -18.95
N THR A 221 -1.17 -12.69 -19.92
CA THR A 221 -1.53 -11.77 -20.99
C THR A 221 -2.53 -10.72 -20.50
N ALA A 222 -2.16 -9.44 -20.56
CA ALA A 222 -3.07 -8.34 -20.25
C ALA A 222 -4.11 -8.13 -21.36
N CYS A 223 -5.32 -7.73 -20.98
CA CYS A 223 -6.38 -7.36 -21.89
C CYS A 223 -5.89 -6.24 -22.81
N ALA A 224 -5.93 -6.46 -24.12
CA ALA A 224 -5.35 -5.52 -25.08
C ALA A 224 -5.98 -4.12 -25.02
N ALA A 225 -7.26 -4.02 -24.63
CA ALA A 225 -8.02 -2.78 -24.57
C ALA A 225 -7.77 -1.98 -23.28
N CYS A 226 -8.03 -2.56 -22.11
CA CYS A 226 -7.93 -1.82 -20.85
C CYS A 226 -6.56 -1.92 -20.17
N LYS A 227 -5.73 -2.91 -20.53
CA LYS A 227 -4.45 -3.25 -19.87
C LYS A 227 -4.54 -3.54 -18.35
N ILE A 228 -5.74 -3.56 -17.79
CA ILE A 228 -6.01 -3.80 -16.36
C ILE A 228 -6.22 -5.30 -16.10
N GLN A 229 -7.19 -5.93 -16.77
CA GLN A 229 -7.47 -7.36 -16.54
C GLN A 229 -6.40 -8.24 -17.19
N ARG A 230 -5.88 -9.24 -16.44
CA ARG A 230 -4.86 -10.19 -16.91
C ARG A 230 -5.42 -11.61 -16.96
N TYR A 231 -4.91 -12.41 -17.90
CA TYR A 231 -5.34 -13.78 -18.14
C TYR A 231 -4.12 -14.65 -18.41
N CYS A 232 -4.12 -15.92 -17.99
CA CYS A 232 -3.03 -16.83 -18.34
C CYS A 232 -3.01 -17.22 -19.85
N GLY A 233 -4.02 -16.79 -20.62
CA GLY A 233 -4.08 -16.97 -22.06
C GLY A 233 -5.35 -16.41 -22.69
N LYS A 234 -5.40 -16.39 -24.03
CA LYS A 234 -6.55 -15.87 -24.80
C LYS A 234 -7.85 -16.62 -24.54
N ASP A 235 -7.78 -17.88 -24.15
CA ASP A 235 -8.97 -18.71 -23.92
C ASP A 235 -9.71 -18.28 -22.64
N HIS A 236 -8.97 -18.00 -21.57
CA HIS A 236 -9.55 -17.45 -20.33
C HIS A 236 -10.05 -16.01 -20.54
N GLN A 237 -9.37 -15.21 -21.37
CA GLN A 237 -9.87 -13.89 -21.76
C GLN A 237 -11.21 -13.99 -22.50
N LYS A 238 -11.35 -14.89 -23.48
CA LYS A 238 -12.59 -15.09 -24.23
C LYS A 238 -13.73 -15.59 -23.33
N ALA A 239 -13.43 -16.50 -22.41
CA ALA A 239 -14.41 -17.05 -21.47
C ALA A 239 -14.97 -15.96 -20.54
N ASP A 240 -14.10 -15.05 -20.08
CA ASP A 240 -14.47 -13.94 -19.20
C ASP A 240 -15.08 -12.74 -19.96
N TRP A 241 -14.88 -12.64 -21.28
CA TRP A 241 -15.31 -11.49 -22.09
C TRP A 241 -16.80 -11.15 -21.96
N LYS A 242 -17.67 -12.15 -21.73
CA LYS A 242 -19.11 -11.93 -21.48
C LYS A 242 -19.38 -11.00 -20.30
N TYR A 243 -18.52 -10.99 -19.28
CA TYR A 243 -18.62 -10.12 -18.11
C TYR A 243 -17.70 -8.92 -18.27
N HIS A 244 -16.43 -9.16 -18.60
CA HIS A 244 -15.40 -8.12 -18.67
C HIS A 244 -15.75 -6.99 -19.65
N LYS A 245 -16.43 -7.27 -20.78
CA LYS A 245 -16.79 -6.23 -21.77
C LYS A 245 -17.56 -5.03 -21.20
N HIS A 246 -18.32 -5.24 -20.11
CA HIS A 246 -19.13 -4.19 -19.47
C HIS A 246 -18.30 -3.24 -18.59
N ILE A 247 -17.10 -3.67 -18.17
CA ILE A 247 -16.18 -2.91 -17.33
C ILE A 247 -14.89 -2.53 -18.07
N CYS A 248 -14.56 -3.21 -19.17
CA CYS A 248 -13.34 -3.02 -19.96
C CYS A 248 -13.14 -1.56 -20.42
N LYS A 249 -14.22 -0.88 -20.81
CA LYS A 249 -14.19 0.52 -21.26
C LYS A 249 -14.36 1.56 -20.14
N LYS A 250 -14.55 1.12 -18.90
CA LYS A 250 -14.71 2.01 -17.73
C LYS A 250 -13.38 2.31 -17.03
N GLY A 251 -12.26 1.86 -17.61
CA GLY A 251 -10.93 2.15 -17.09
C GLY A 251 -10.66 3.65 -17.13
N LEU A 252 -10.74 4.28 -15.95
CA LEU A 252 -10.28 5.62 -15.60
C LEU A 252 -10.57 6.68 -16.66
N ALA A 253 -11.73 7.33 -16.55
CA ALA A 253 -11.82 8.71 -16.97
C ALA A 253 -10.88 9.50 -16.06
N GLU A 254 -9.69 9.82 -16.55
CA GLU A 254 -9.06 11.09 -16.17
C GLU A 254 -9.93 12.16 -16.83
N ASP A 255 -10.79 12.83 -16.07
CA ASP A 255 -11.36 14.10 -16.50
C ASP A 255 -10.31 15.17 -16.19
N PRO A 256 -9.63 15.77 -17.19
CA PRO A 256 -9.09 17.10 -17.02
C PRO A 256 -10.25 18.07 -17.17
N GLU A 257 -11.12 18.17 -16.16
CA GLU A 257 -11.99 19.34 -16.07
C GLU A 257 -11.13 20.49 -15.56
N GLU A 258 -10.48 21.16 -16.51
CA GLU A 258 -9.95 22.50 -16.34
C GLU A 258 -11.05 23.36 -15.71
N LEU A 259 -10.91 23.63 -14.41
CA LEU A 259 -11.63 24.73 -13.78
C LEU A 259 -11.29 25.99 -14.59
N PRO A 260 -12.28 26.65 -15.22
CA PRO A 260 -12.00 27.90 -15.91
C PRO A 260 -11.46 28.87 -14.87
N ALA A 261 -10.26 29.39 -15.12
CA ALA A 261 -9.61 30.38 -14.28
C ALA A 261 -10.61 31.51 -13.98
N MET A 262 -11.06 31.59 -12.73
CA MET A 262 -11.87 32.71 -12.26
C MET A 262 -11.01 33.97 -12.35
N THR A 263 -11.23 34.78 -13.38
CA THR A 263 -10.64 36.11 -13.48
C THR A 263 -11.25 37.02 -12.42
N SER A 264 -10.44 37.96 -11.93
CA SER A 264 -10.78 38.95 -10.89
C SER A 264 -11.98 39.85 -11.22
N GLU A 265 -12.52 39.78 -12.44
CA GLU A 265 -13.70 40.52 -12.87
C GLU A 265 -15.02 39.94 -12.31
N ASN A 266 -15.09 38.64 -12.01
CA ASN A 266 -16.34 38.01 -11.51
C ASN A 266 -16.65 38.27 -10.02
N LEU A 267 -15.68 38.76 -9.23
CA LEU A 267 -15.91 39.12 -7.82
C LEU A 267 -16.57 40.51 -7.64
N LEU A 268 -16.52 41.37 -8.66
CA LEU A 268 -17.10 42.72 -8.62
C LEU A 268 -18.57 42.78 -9.06
N ALA A 269 -19.10 41.72 -9.67
CA ALA A 269 -20.48 41.67 -10.16
C ALA A 269 -21.51 41.20 -9.11
N GLN A 270 -21.07 40.62 -7.98
CA GLN A 270 -21.96 40.13 -6.91
C GLN A 270 -22.10 41.10 -5.71
N SER A 271 -21.54 42.30 -5.82
CA SER A 271 -21.57 43.32 -4.77
C SER A 271 -22.18 44.65 -5.25
N ARG A 272 -23.35 44.57 -5.88
CA ARG A 272 -24.28 45.71 -5.95
C ARG A 272 -25.67 45.27 -5.47
N PRO A 273 -26.32 46.07 -4.61
CA PRO A 273 -27.58 45.73 -3.96
C PRO A 273 -28.75 45.63 -4.93
#